data_AF-A0A317HHP5-F1
#
_entry.id   AF-A0A317HHP5-F1
#
_cell.length_a   1.000
_cell.length_b   1.000
_cell.length_c   1.000
_cell.angle_alpha   90.00
_cell.angle_beta   90.00
_cell.angle_gamma   90.00
#
_symmetry.space_group_name_H-M   'P 1'
#
loop_
_entity.id
_entity.type
_entity.pdbx_description
1 polymer ?
#
loop_
_entity_poly.entity_id
_entity_poly.type
_entity_poly.pdbx_seq_one_letter_code
_entity_poly.pdbx_strand_id
1 'polypeptide(L)'
;GSLAWYDYSAAARKGCSLEFYATNKARYNADGLYINWQWEDAEFARQLGDQVVARLDQIEHEAAVRSCLVATHVPLVEEQITRRPWDKRWTVGNAYFGNLTLGRRVLQYRKVEAIISGHTHVGRQGRAARPHFPDLAPVSVAVVPSDYNKPRFVTVELAPS
;
A
#
# COMPACT_ATOMS: atom_id res chain seq x y z
N GLY A 1 -11.10 -3.46 2.24
CA GLY A 1 -9.90 -3.35 1.38
C GLY A 1 -10.07 -2.30 0.30
N SER A 2 -9.02 -2.05 -0.49
CA SER A 2 -9.00 -1.08 -1.60
C SER A 2 -7.98 -1.45 -2.68
N LEU A 3 -8.22 -1.04 -3.92
CA LEU A 3 -7.18 -1.05 -4.96
C LEU A 3 -5.97 -0.20 -4.53
N ALA A 4 -6.20 0.85 -3.73
CA ALA A 4 -5.15 1.75 -3.24
C ALA A 4 -4.26 2.25 -4.38
N TRP A 5 -4.87 2.72 -5.47
CA TRP A 5 -4.18 3.12 -6.69
C TRP A 5 -2.94 3.97 -6.42
N TYR A 6 -1.90 3.82 -7.24
CA TYR A 6 -0.64 4.50 -7.03
C TYR A 6 -0.79 6.03 -7.13
N ASP A 7 -0.23 6.72 -6.14
CA ASP A 7 -0.12 8.19 -6.07
C ASP A 7 1.32 8.67 -6.30
N TYR A 8 2.19 7.74 -6.73
CA TYR A 8 3.63 7.94 -6.93
C TYR A 8 4.46 8.20 -5.67
N SER A 9 3.85 8.14 -4.48
CA SER A 9 4.55 8.39 -3.20
C SER A 9 5.65 7.36 -2.89
N ALA A 10 5.58 6.17 -3.50
CA ALA A 10 6.60 5.14 -3.39
C ALA A 10 7.81 5.38 -4.33
N ALA A 11 7.86 6.47 -5.10
CA ALA A 11 8.98 6.78 -5.97
C ALA A 11 10.32 6.83 -5.22
N ALA A 12 11.34 6.09 -5.70
CA ALA A 12 12.69 6.12 -5.15
C ALA A 12 13.58 7.18 -5.82
N ARG A 13 13.28 7.56 -7.06
CA ARG A 13 14.10 8.49 -7.85
C ARG A 13 13.68 9.92 -7.59
N LYS A 14 14.55 10.69 -6.93
CA LYS A 14 14.42 12.14 -6.80
C LYS A 14 14.59 12.82 -8.18
N GLY A 15 13.80 13.84 -8.46
CA GLY A 15 13.90 14.66 -9.66
C GLY A 15 12.97 14.29 -10.84
N CYS A 16 12.16 13.23 -10.71
CA CYS A 16 11.05 12.99 -11.64
C CYS A 16 9.78 13.69 -11.13
N SER A 17 9.06 14.40 -12.02
CA SER A 17 7.78 15.02 -11.69
C SER A 17 6.65 13.97 -11.63
N LEU A 18 5.51 14.33 -11.02
CA LEU A 18 4.31 13.49 -11.07
C LEU A 18 3.83 13.26 -12.51
N GLU A 19 3.91 14.29 -13.35
CA GLU A 19 3.61 14.22 -14.78
C GLU A 19 4.48 13.19 -15.51
N PHE A 20 5.78 13.10 -15.16
CA PHE A 20 6.65 12.08 -15.73
C PHE A 20 6.11 10.67 -15.46
N TYR A 21 5.68 10.39 -14.23
CA TYR A 21 5.13 9.08 -13.87
C TYR A 21 3.78 8.83 -14.57
N ALA A 22 2.88 9.82 -14.56
CA ALA A 22 1.59 9.73 -15.25
C ALA A 22 1.75 9.40 -16.74
N THR A 23 2.62 10.12 -17.45
CA THR A 23 2.83 9.94 -18.89
C THR A 23 3.58 8.64 -19.25
N ASN A 24 4.39 8.10 -18.33
CA ASN A 24 5.23 6.93 -18.61
C ASN A 24 4.72 5.62 -17.99
N LYS A 25 3.58 5.60 -17.29
CA LYS A 25 3.06 4.43 -16.56
C LYS A 25 3.09 3.12 -17.35
N ALA A 26 2.62 3.14 -18.60
CA ALA A 26 2.53 1.98 -19.49
C ALA A 26 3.89 1.33 -19.81
N ARG A 27 4.99 2.07 -19.66
CA ARG A 27 6.35 1.55 -19.87
C ARG A 27 6.85 0.72 -18.69
N TYR A 28 6.28 0.91 -17.50
CA TYR A 28 6.79 0.35 -16.25
C TYR A 28 5.77 -0.56 -15.54
N ASN A 29 4.48 -0.32 -15.73
CA ASN A 29 3.38 -1.11 -15.20
C ASN A 29 2.37 -1.45 -16.30
N ALA A 30 1.98 -2.73 -16.41
CA ALA A 30 1.01 -3.21 -17.39
C ALA A 30 -0.39 -2.62 -17.16
N ASP A 31 -0.77 -2.30 -15.91
CA ASP A 31 -2.02 -1.60 -15.63
C ASP A 31 -2.11 -0.29 -16.42
N GLY A 32 -0.94 0.33 -16.64
CA GLY A 32 -0.72 1.52 -17.46
C GLY A 32 -1.34 1.47 -18.86
N LEU A 33 -1.48 0.26 -19.44
CA LEU A 33 -1.99 0.04 -20.80
C LEU A 33 -3.52 0.11 -20.89
N TYR A 34 -4.23 -0.07 -19.77
CA TYR A 34 -5.68 -0.27 -19.75
C TYR A 34 -6.44 0.83 -19.02
N ILE A 35 -5.74 1.79 -18.40
CA ILE A 35 -6.38 2.91 -17.71
C ILE A 35 -7.00 3.86 -18.72
N ASN A 36 -8.30 4.08 -18.58
CA ASN A 36 -9.10 4.95 -19.45
C ASN A 36 -10.10 5.80 -18.67
N TRP A 37 -9.88 6.01 -17.37
CA TRP A 37 -10.75 6.85 -16.56
C TRP A 37 -10.50 8.35 -16.79
N GLN A 38 -11.41 9.17 -16.28
CA GLN A 38 -11.43 10.62 -16.49
C GLN A 38 -10.64 11.42 -15.43
N TRP A 39 -10.11 10.75 -14.39
CA TRP A 39 -9.39 11.39 -13.29
C TRP A 39 -7.88 11.34 -13.47
N GLU A 40 -7.19 12.32 -12.89
CA GLU A 40 -5.75 12.20 -12.64
C GLU A 40 -5.47 11.07 -11.65
N ASP A 41 -4.34 10.36 -11.80
CA ASP A 41 -4.03 9.19 -10.97
C ASP A 41 -4.03 9.50 -9.47
N ALA A 42 -3.42 10.63 -9.10
CA ALA A 42 -3.36 11.07 -7.71
C ALA A 42 -4.75 11.45 -7.16
N GLU A 43 -5.63 12.00 -8.00
CA GLU A 43 -7.00 12.30 -7.62
C GLU A 43 -7.79 11.02 -7.37
N PHE A 44 -7.71 10.06 -8.29
CA PHE A 44 -8.37 8.76 -8.15
C PHE A 44 -7.83 7.99 -6.93
N ALA A 45 -6.51 7.97 -6.74
CA ALA A 45 -5.85 7.39 -5.57
C ALA A 45 -6.34 8.03 -4.26
N ARG A 46 -6.50 9.37 -4.24
CA ARG A 46 -7.04 10.10 -3.09
C ARG A 46 -8.49 9.68 -2.81
N GLN A 47 -9.36 9.63 -3.82
CA GLN A 47 -10.77 9.23 -3.65
C GLN A 47 -10.88 7.81 -3.07
N LEU A 48 -10.08 6.86 -3.58
CA LEU A 48 -10.01 5.51 -3.02
C LEU A 48 -9.50 5.50 -1.57
N GLY A 49 -8.51 6.33 -1.27
CA GLY A 49 -7.97 6.49 0.09
C GLY A 49 -8.99 7.08 1.06
N ASP A 50 -9.75 8.09 0.63
CA ASP A 50 -10.79 8.74 1.43
C ASP A 50 -11.88 7.74 1.84
N GLN A 51 -12.27 6.84 0.94
CA GLN A 51 -13.20 5.77 1.26
C GLN A 51 -12.63 4.75 2.26
N VAL A 52 -11.33 4.46 2.24
CA VAL A 52 -10.68 3.59 3.25
C VAL A 52 -10.71 4.27 4.62
N VAL A 53 -10.30 5.54 4.67
CA VAL A 53 -10.24 6.34 5.90
C VAL A 53 -11.62 6.49 6.53
N ALA A 54 -12.65 6.82 5.75
CA ALA A 54 -14.02 6.93 6.27
C ALA A 54 -14.52 5.63 6.94
N ARG A 55 -14.14 4.46 6.40
CA ARG A 55 -14.47 3.16 7.01
C ARG A 55 -13.65 2.90 8.28
N LEU A 56 -12.39 3.30 8.30
CA LEU A 56 -11.54 3.19 9.49
C LEU A 56 -12.04 4.10 10.60
N ASP A 57 -12.52 5.31 10.28
CA ASP A 57 -13.17 6.21 11.25
C ASP A 57 -14.37 5.52 11.92
N GLN A 58 -15.23 4.88 11.14
CA GLN A 58 -16.36 4.12 11.70
C GLN A 58 -15.89 2.97 12.60
N ILE A 59 -14.90 2.19 12.16
CA ILE A 59 -14.35 1.06 12.92
C ILE A 59 -13.69 1.50 14.23
N GLU A 60 -12.98 2.63 14.23
CA GLU A 60 -12.29 3.15 15.41
C GLU A 60 -13.28 3.45 16.54
N HIS A 61 -14.50 3.92 16.21
CA HIS A 61 -15.55 4.22 17.17
C HIS A 61 -16.46 3.03 17.51
N GLU A 62 -16.40 1.94 16.75
CA GLU A 62 -17.23 0.75 16.99
C GLU A 62 -16.70 -0.09 18.18
N ALA A 63 -17.40 -0.06 19.31
CA ALA A 63 -16.99 -0.74 20.54
C ALA A 63 -16.87 -2.26 20.39
N ALA A 64 -17.65 -2.88 19.50
CA ALA A 64 -17.59 -4.32 19.25
C ALA A 64 -16.31 -4.73 18.49
N VAL A 65 -15.67 -3.82 17.76
CA VAL A 65 -14.44 -4.10 17.00
C VAL A 65 -13.23 -3.74 17.84
N ARG A 66 -12.36 -4.73 18.06
CA ARG A 66 -11.11 -4.59 18.82
C ARG A 66 -9.90 -4.37 17.94
N SER A 67 -9.85 -5.07 16.80
CA SER A 67 -8.76 -4.99 15.84
C SER A 67 -9.28 -5.04 14.40
N CYS A 68 -8.47 -4.52 13.49
CA CYS A 68 -8.77 -4.36 12.09
C CYS A 68 -7.55 -4.73 11.24
N LEU A 69 -7.81 -5.43 10.14
CA LEU A 69 -6.84 -5.71 9.10
C LEU A 69 -7.18 -4.89 7.86
N VAL A 70 -6.19 -4.19 7.31
CA VAL A 70 -6.34 -3.44 6.06
C VAL A 70 -5.73 -4.24 4.92
N ALA A 71 -6.56 -4.64 3.96
CA ALA A 71 -6.12 -5.30 2.74
C ALA A 71 -6.10 -4.33 1.55
N THR A 72 -4.98 -4.22 0.84
CA THR A 72 -4.85 -3.39 -0.37
C THR A 72 -4.25 -4.15 -1.55
N HIS A 73 -4.48 -3.68 -2.78
CA HIS A 73 -3.77 -4.26 -3.91
C HIS A 73 -2.28 -3.92 -3.85
N VAL A 74 -1.92 -2.65 -3.67
CA VAL A 74 -0.51 -2.22 -3.56
C VAL A 74 -0.05 -2.03 -2.10
N PRO A 75 1.25 -2.22 -1.81
CA PRO A 75 1.91 -1.84 -0.56
C PRO A 75 1.55 -0.44 -0.03
N LEU A 76 1.40 -0.32 1.30
CA LEU A 76 1.09 0.94 1.98
C LEU A 76 2.25 1.49 2.81
N VAL A 77 3.18 0.65 3.25
CA VAL A 77 4.31 1.06 4.11
C VAL A 77 5.65 0.65 3.50
N GLU A 78 6.72 1.32 3.91
CA GLU A 78 8.06 1.08 3.35
C GLU A 78 8.54 -0.36 3.56
N GLU A 79 8.16 -0.98 4.68
CA GLU A 79 8.47 -2.37 5.02
C GLU A 79 7.85 -3.40 4.05
N GLN A 80 6.83 -3.00 3.29
CA GLN A 80 6.24 -3.80 2.21
C GLN A 80 6.92 -3.54 0.85
N ILE A 81 7.73 -2.49 0.70
CA ILE A 81 8.35 -2.11 -0.56
C ILE A 81 9.67 -2.88 -0.77
N THR A 82 9.80 -3.54 -1.92
CA THR A 82 11.10 -4.05 -2.35
C THR A 82 11.85 -2.97 -3.10
N ARG A 83 12.97 -2.51 -2.54
CA ARG A 83 13.90 -1.60 -3.24
C ARG A 83 15.01 -2.40 -3.96
N ARG A 84 15.35 -2.00 -5.18
CA ARG A 84 16.47 -2.53 -5.98
C ARG A 84 17.26 -1.37 -6.60
N PRO A 85 18.07 -0.64 -5.83
CA PRO A 85 18.72 0.60 -6.29
C PRO A 85 19.67 0.41 -7.49
N TRP A 86 20.19 -0.80 -7.69
CA TRP A 86 21.01 -1.15 -8.86
C TRP A 86 20.18 -1.34 -10.15
N ASP A 87 18.87 -1.59 -10.04
CA ASP A 87 17.96 -1.76 -11.17
C ASP A 87 17.25 -0.43 -11.45
N LYS A 88 17.70 0.26 -12.50
CA LYS A 88 17.15 1.56 -12.91
C LYS A 88 15.66 1.47 -13.26
N ARG A 89 15.23 0.39 -13.91
CA ARG A 89 13.82 0.19 -14.30
C ARG A 89 12.97 -0.02 -13.06
N TRP A 90 13.40 -0.87 -12.14
CA TRP A 90 12.73 -1.09 -10.86
C TRP A 90 12.67 0.18 -10.00
N THR A 91 13.74 0.96 -10.00
CA THR A 91 13.82 2.20 -9.22
C THR A 91 12.79 3.23 -9.66
N VAL A 92 12.58 3.38 -10.97
CA VAL A 92 11.48 4.20 -11.53
C VAL A 92 10.13 3.52 -11.28
N GLY A 93 10.07 2.19 -11.47
CA GLY A 93 8.87 1.38 -11.27
C GLY A 93 8.29 1.44 -9.86
N ASN A 94 9.10 1.68 -8.83
CA ASN A 94 8.64 1.82 -7.45
C ASN A 94 7.53 2.87 -7.29
N ALA A 95 7.46 3.89 -8.15
CA ALA A 95 6.37 4.86 -8.14
C ALA A 95 4.98 4.22 -8.31
N TYR A 96 4.90 3.07 -8.98
CA TYR A 96 3.65 2.35 -9.24
C TYR A 96 3.43 1.19 -8.25
N PHE A 97 4.39 0.91 -7.36
CA PHE A 97 4.37 -0.27 -6.49
C PHE A 97 3.80 -0.01 -5.10
N GLY A 98 3.29 1.19 -4.81
CA GLY A 98 2.74 1.49 -3.51
C GLY A 98 1.99 2.80 -3.43
N ASN A 99 1.30 2.98 -2.30
CA ASN A 99 0.62 4.21 -1.91
C ASN A 99 0.96 4.53 -0.45
N LEU A 100 2.14 5.10 -0.24
CA LEU A 100 2.67 5.48 1.07
C LEU A 100 1.88 6.62 1.71
N THR A 101 1.23 7.48 0.90
CA THR A 101 0.34 8.53 1.43
C THR A 101 -0.87 7.93 2.13
N LEU A 102 -1.53 6.94 1.53
CA LEU A 102 -2.62 6.20 2.19
C LEU A 102 -2.10 5.44 3.41
N GLY A 103 -0.92 4.81 3.33
CA GLY A 103 -0.34 4.13 4.48
C GLY A 103 -0.15 5.03 5.70
N ARG A 104 0.35 6.25 5.51
CA ARG A 104 0.46 7.24 6.61
C ARG A 104 -0.89 7.53 7.26
N ARG A 105 -1.96 7.62 6.47
CA ARG A 105 -3.33 7.82 6.97
C ARG A 105 -3.85 6.58 7.71
N VAL A 106 -3.61 5.38 7.17
CA VAL A 106 -4.01 4.11 7.80
C VAL A 106 -3.32 3.91 9.16
N LEU A 107 -2.07 4.33 9.30
CA LEU A 107 -1.32 4.24 10.57
C LEU A 107 -1.80 5.22 11.65
N GLN A 108 -2.79 6.08 11.37
CA GLN A 108 -3.43 6.96 12.36
C GLN A 108 -4.53 6.28 13.17
N TYR A 109 -4.86 5.01 12.89
CA TYR A 109 -5.94 4.28 13.55
C TYR A 109 -5.39 3.26 14.55
N ARG A 110 -5.89 3.28 15.80
CA ARG A 110 -5.36 2.42 16.86
C ARG A 110 -5.69 0.96 16.59
N LYS A 111 -6.90 0.69 16.10
CA LYS A 111 -7.38 -0.68 15.88
C LYS A 111 -6.74 -1.37 14.68
N VAL A 112 -6.03 -0.66 13.79
CA VAL A 112 -5.33 -1.31 12.67
C VAL A 112 -4.15 -2.11 13.21
N GLU A 113 -4.21 -3.44 13.19
CA GLU A 113 -3.13 -4.31 13.67
C GLU A 113 -2.32 -4.94 12.54
N ALA A 114 -2.91 -5.04 11.35
CA ALA A 114 -2.23 -5.59 10.21
C ALA A 114 -2.55 -4.91 8.89
N ILE A 115 -1.57 -4.91 7.98
CA ILE A 115 -1.71 -4.49 6.59
C ILE A 115 -1.24 -5.62 5.66
N ILE A 116 -2.12 -6.07 4.77
CA ILE A 116 -1.78 -7.07 3.75
C ILE A 116 -1.91 -6.44 2.37
N SER A 117 -0.90 -6.64 1.52
CA SER A 117 -0.89 -6.13 0.15
C SER A 117 -0.47 -7.20 -0.86
N GLY A 118 -0.55 -6.89 -2.15
CA GLY A 118 -0.10 -7.73 -3.26
C GLY A 118 0.73 -6.95 -4.28
N HIS A 119 0.34 -7.05 -5.56
CA HIS A 119 0.86 -6.31 -6.71
C HIS A 119 2.31 -6.63 -7.13
N THR A 120 3.28 -6.57 -6.22
CA THR A 120 4.71 -6.68 -6.60
C THR A 120 5.17 -8.11 -6.86
N HIS A 121 4.38 -9.11 -6.46
CA HIS A 121 4.66 -10.55 -6.50
C HIS A 121 5.88 -10.99 -5.67
N VAL A 122 6.60 -10.04 -5.06
CA VAL A 122 7.72 -10.29 -4.17
C VAL A 122 7.19 -10.32 -2.74
N GLY A 123 7.19 -11.52 -2.15
CA GLY A 123 6.76 -11.72 -0.76
C GLY A 123 7.58 -10.88 0.20
N ARG A 124 6.89 -10.19 1.13
CA ARG A 124 7.50 -9.41 2.21
C ARG A 124 6.71 -9.63 3.49
N GLN A 125 7.41 -9.61 4.62
CA GLN A 125 6.81 -9.57 5.95
C GLN A 125 7.66 -8.65 6.82
N GLY A 126 7.00 -7.93 7.72
CA GLY A 126 7.68 -6.99 8.59
C GLY A 126 6.74 -6.38 9.62
N ARG A 127 7.22 -5.32 10.26
CA ARG A 127 6.47 -4.56 11.25
C ARG A 127 6.67 -3.07 10.98
N ALA A 128 5.58 -2.33 10.83
CA ALA A 128 5.60 -0.89 10.65
C ALA A 128 5.34 -0.18 11.98
N ALA A 129 6.15 0.83 12.27
CA ALA A 129 5.96 1.67 13.46
C ALA A 129 4.61 2.43 13.41
N ARG A 130 4.13 2.83 14.59
CA ARG A 130 2.94 3.67 14.75
C ARG A 130 3.35 5.05 15.29
N PRO A 131 3.70 6.02 14.43
CA PRO A 131 4.17 7.33 14.91
C PRO A 131 3.19 8.04 15.85
N HIS A 132 1.89 7.81 15.69
CA HIS A 132 0.84 8.41 16.51
C HIS A 132 0.50 7.60 17.78
N PHE A 133 0.99 6.37 17.89
CA PHE A 133 0.74 5.48 19.04
C PHE A 133 2.03 4.72 19.40
N PRO A 134 3.09 5.42 19.84
CA PRO A 134 4.40 4.81 20.09
C PRO A 134 4.37 3.72 21.17
N ASP A 135 3.40 3.77 22.08
CA ASP A 135 3.23 2.79 23.17
C ASP A 135 2.50 1.51 22.71
N LEU A 136 1.90 1.49 21.51
CA LEU A 136 1.25 0.31 20.96
C LEU A 136 2.24 -0.54 20.17
N ALA A 137 1.99 -1.86 20.12
CA ALA A 137 2.77 -2.77 19.31
C ALA A 137 2.76 -2.34 17.82
N PRO A 138 3.89 -2.46 17.10
CA PRO A 138 3.95 -2.18 15.66
C PRO A 138 2.89 -2.94 14.85
N VAL A 139 2.48 -2.38 13.72
CA VAL A 139 1.52 -3.01 12.79
C VAL A 139 2.21 -4.12 12.01
N SER A 140 1.65 -5.33 12.03
CA SER A 140 2.15 -6.46 11.23
C SER A 140 1.87 -6.21 9.75
N VAL A 141 2.89 -6.29 8.89
CA VAL A 141 2.69 -6.04 7.46
C VAL A 141 3.17 -7.20 6.60
N ALA A 142 2.45 -7.47 5.52
CA ALA A 142 2.80 -8.51 4.57
C ALA A 142 2.49 -8.13 3.13
N VAL A 143 3.28 -8.63 2.19
CA VAL A 143 2.95 -8.70 0.77
C VAL A 143 2.81 -10.16 0.39
N VAL A 144 1.66 -10.53 -0.15
CA VAL A 144 1.41 -11.88 -0.64
C VAL A 144 2.28 -12.13 -1.87
N PRO A 145 3.21 -13.11 -1.83
CA PRO A 145 3.99 -13.45 -3.01
C PRO A 145 3.10 -14.07 -4.07
N SER A 146 3.51 -13.97 -5.33
CA SER A 146 2.87 -14.70 -6.41
C SER A 146 3.95 -15.26 -7.33
N ASP A 147 3.84 -16.54 -7.62
CA ASP A 147 4.51 -17.20 -8.73
C ASP A 147 3.35 -17.76 -9.56
N TYR A 148 3.20 -17.28 -10.80
CA TYR A 148 1.98 -17.44 -11.61
C TYR A 148 1.51 -18.90 -11.77
N ASN A 149 2.38 -19.89 -11.48
CA ASN A 149 2.06 -21.32 -11.52
C ASN A 149 2.17 -22.04 -10.17
N LYS A 150 2.46 -21.33 -9.08
CA LYS A 150 2.64 -21.90 -7.73
C LYS A 150 1.94 -21.01 -6.70
N PRO A 151 0.71 -21.35 -6.28
CA PRO A 151 0.00 -20.54 -5.31
C PRO A 151 0.81 -20.40 -4.03
N ARG A 152 0.79 -19.18 -3.47
CA ARG A 152 1.42 -18.84 -2.20
C ARG A 152 0.42 -18.10 -1.34
N PHE A 153 0.62 -18.18 -0.04
CA PHE A 153 -0.19 -17.49 0.96
C PHE A 153 0.72 -16.90 2.04
N VAL A 154 0.15 -16.00 2.83
CA VAL A 154 0.74 -15.52 4.08
C VAL A 154 -0.27 -15.75 5.18
N THR A 155 0.20 -16.15 6.36
CA THR A 155 -0.60 -16.19 7.57
C THR A 155 -0.36 -14.91 8.34
N VAL A 156 -1.43 -14.28 8.82
CA VAL A 156 -1.37 -13.12 9.70
C VAL A 156 -2.12 -13.46 10.97
N GLU A 157 -1.43 -13.36 12.09
CA GLU A 157 -2.00 -13.52 13.42
C GLU A 157 -2.28 -12.12 13.98
N LEU A 158 -3.53 -11.88 14.37
CA LEU A 158 -3.91 -10.71 15.15
C LEU A 158 -3.82 -11.08 16.63
N ALA A 159 -3.50 -10.11 17.49
CA ALA A 159 -3.35 -10.41 18.91
C ALA A 159 -4.68 -10.95 19.47
N PRO A 160 -4.67 -12.05 20.24
CA PRO A 160 -5.87 -12.52 20.91
C PRO A 160 -6.34 -11.44 21.89
N SER A 161 -7.66 -11.20 21.89
CA SER A 161 -8.30 -10.23 22.77
C SER A 161 -8.40 -10.69 24.21
#